data_AF-A0A843GSU6-F1
#
_entry.id   AF-A0A843GSU6-F1
#
_cell.length_a   1.000
_cell.length_b   1.000
_cell.length_c   1.000
_cell.angle_alpha   90.00
_cell.angle_beta   90.00
_cell.angle_gamma   90.00
#
_symmetry.space_group_name_H-M   'P 1'
#
loop_
_entity.id
_entity.type
_entity.pdbx_description
1 polymer ?
#
loop_
_entity_poly.entity_id
_entity_poly.type
_entity_poly.pdbx_seq_one_letter_code
_entity_poly.pdbx_strand_id
1 'polypeptide(L)'
;MDLGMNSGNINGMLGGNNIGVGNFNNGWANRMRSFSAPHYEIPQVNGEAGAKSFQMAPNSSNLLFDLTVPNLIWLVQTDSAGYLTATPWDVIPHQVQQPIDINSLEQRVKNLEDMYAILNTGSTKQSKKQRNTNANAAANEPATNSTD
;
A
#
# COMPACT_ATOMS: atom_id res chain seq x y z
N MET A 1 -23.77 89.98 -39.35
CA MET A 1 -25.14 89.67 -39.83
C MET A 1 -25.17 88.20 -40.12
N ASP A 2 -26.32 87.62 -39.79
CA ASP A 2 -26.77 86.24 -39.98
C ASP A 2 -26.50 85.21 -38.88
N LEU A 3 -27.61 84.56 -38.55
CA LEU A 3 -27.99 83.77 -37.39
C LEU A 3 -28.08 82.30 -37.81
N GLY A 4 -27.68 81.36 -36.95
CA GLY A 4 -27.73 79.94 -37.32
C GLY A 4 -27.57 78.95 -36.18
N MET A 5 -28.38 79.15 -35.12
CA MET A 5 -28.95 78.15 -34.21
C MET A 5 -28.15 76.91 -33.77
N ASN A 6 -27.86 76.94 -32.47
CA ASN A 6 -27.59 75.86 -31.53
C ASN A 6 -28.72 74.81 -31.44
N SER A 7 -28.38 73.52 -31.57
CA SER A 7 -29.01 72.38 -30.89
C SER A 7 -27.97 71.25 -30.86
N GLY A 8 -27.56 70.71 -29.72
CA GLY A 8 -28.40 70.19 -28.66
C GLY A 8 -28.30 68.66 -28.73
N ASN A 9 -27.36 68.13 -27.95
CA ASN A 9 -27.20 66.70 -27.70
C ASN A 9 -28.48 66.10 -27.05
N ILE A 10 -28.66 64.79 -27.21
CA ILE A 10 -29.28 63.81 -26.30
C ILE A 10 -30.49 63.00 -26.86
N ASN A 11 -30.24 61.68 -26.94
CA ASN A 11 -31.11 60.49 -26.79
C ASN A 11 -31.98 59.95 -27.94
N GLY A 12 -31.81 58.63 -28.17
CA GLY A 12 -32.81 57.79 -28.82
C GLY A 12 -32.28 56.43 -29.27
N MET A 13 -32.15 55.47 -28.35
CA MET A 13 -32.14 54.03 -28.66
C MET A 13 -33.28 53.69 -29.63
N LEU A 14 -33.07 52.82 -30.62
CA LEU A 14 -34.00 51.77 -31.10
C LEU A 14 -33.54 51.14 -32.43
N GLY A 15 -33.23 49.84 -32.39
CA GLY A 15 -33.75 48.86 -33.35
C GLY A 15 -33.08 48.70 -34.72
N GLY A 16 -31.84 48.18 -34.76
CA GLY A 16 -31.26 47.60 -35.97
C GLY A 16 -31.14 46.08 -35.87
N ASN A 17 -32.21 45.34 -36.20
CA ASN A 17 -32.18 43.89 -36.33
C ASN A 17 -31.30 43.48 -37.52
N ASN A 18 -30.07 43.06 -37.25
CA ASN A 18 -29.23 42.38 -38.21
C ASN A 18 -29.66 40.91 -38.31
N ILE A 19 -30.66 40.63 -39.15
CA ILE A 19 -31.02 39.26 -39.55
C ILE A 19 -29.98 38.80 -40.58
N GLY A 20 -28.80 38.44 -40.06
CA GLY A 20 -27.69 37.85 -40.80
C GLY A 20 -27.89 36.34 -40.95
N VAL A 21 -28.09 35.92 -42.18
CA VAL A 21 -28.17 34.53 -42.62
C VAL A 21 -26.81 33.84 -42.38
N GLY A 22 -26.85 32.69 -41.70
CA GLY A 22 -25.87 31.62 -41.86
C GLY A 22 -24.73 31.53 -40.83
N ASN A 23 -24.91 30.69 -39.80
CA ASN A 23 -23.84 29.79 -39.36
C ASN A 23 -24.40 28.56 -38.61
N PHE A 24 -25.06 27.66 -39.35
CA PHE A 24 -25.61 26.41 -38.80
C PHE A 24 -24.58 25.30 -38.64
N ASN A 25 -23.27 25.57 -38.71
CA ASN A 25 -22.27 24.49 -38.86
C ASN A 25 -21.29 24.27 -37.69
N ASN A 26 -21.47 24.95 -36.55
CA ASN A 26 -20.52 24.81 -35.43
C ASN A 26 -21.11 24.22 -34.14
N GLY A 27 -22.35 23.71 -34.16
CA GLY A 27 -22.95 23.04 -32.99
C GLY A 27 -22.32 21.68 -32.66
N TRP A 28 -21.89 20.94 -33.67
CA TRP A 28 -21.29 19.62 -33.52
C TRP A 28 -19.83 19.68 -33.03
N ALA A 29 -19.07 20.68 -33.47
CA ALA A 29 -17.66 20.86 -33.09
C ALA A 29 -17.50 21.23 -31.60
N ASN A 30 -18.42 22.02 -31.03
CA ASN A 30 -18.37 22.38 -29.61
C ASN A 30 -18.87 21.27 -28.67
N ARG A 31 -19.68 20.32 -29.16
CA ARG A 31 -20.16 19.18 -28.36
C ARG A 31 -19.12 18.06 -28.21
N MET A 32 -18.07 18.03 -29.04
CA MET A 32 -16.97 17.06 -28.91
C MET A 32 -15.85 17.50 -27.96
N ARG A 33 -15.87 18.75 -27.45
CA ARG A 33 -14.89 19.22 -26.45
C ARG A 33 -15.23 18.86 -25.01
N SER A 34 -16.42 18.32 -24.76
CA SER A 34 -16.92 17.98 -23.42
C SER A 34 -16.68 16.52 -22.99
N PHE A 35 -15.88 15.75 -23.74
CA PHE A 35 -15.47 14.38 -23.36
C PHE A 35 -14.03 14.31 -22.84
N SER A 36 -13.55 15.37 -22.18
CA SER A 36 -12.33 15.22 -21.37
C SER A 36 -12.73 14.50 -20.09
N ALA A 37 -12.22 13.28 -19.91
CA ALA A 37 -12.35 12.59 -18.63
C ALA A 37 -11.79 13.49 -17.52
N PRO A 38 -12.43 13.52 -16.33
CA PRO A 38 -11.92 14.29 -15.20
C PRO A 38 -10.48 13.84 -14.87
N HIS A 39 -9.58 14.81 -14.74
CA HIS A 39 -8.21 14.58 -14.31
C HIS A 39 -8.17 14.45 -12.79
N TYR A 40 -7.49 13.42 -12.30
CA TYR A 40 -7.27 13.17 -10.88
C TYR A 40 -5.77 13.16 -10.61
N GLU A 41 -5.35 13.94 -9.63
CA GLU A 41 -3.97 14.03 -9.19
C GLU A 41 -3.91 13.97 -7.67
N ILE A 42 -2.87 13.30 -7.14
CA ILE A 42 -2.56 13.31 -5.72
C ILE A 42 -1.67 14.53 -5.46
N PRO A 43 -1.98 15.40 -4.48
CA PRO A 43 -1.13 16.53 -4.14
C PRO A 43 0.29 16.09 -3.79
N GLN A 44 1.27 16.71 -4.43
CA GLN A 44 2.69 16.41 -4.23
C GLN A 44 3.39 17.55 -3.50
N VAL A 45 4.34 17.22 -2.63
CA VAL A 45 5.15 18.19 -1.90
C VAL A 45 6.63 17.80 -1.90
N ASN A 46 7.48 18.80 -1.67
CA ASN A 46 8.92 18.60 -1.55
C ASN A 46 9.31 18.64 -0.07
N GLY A 47 9.43 17.47 0.56
CA GLY A 47 9.85 17.36 1.94
C GLY A 47 8.86 17.94 2.96
N GLU A 48 9.30 17.94 4.21
CA GLU A 48 8.56 18.44 5.37
C GLU A 48 8.16 19.92 5.24
N ALA A 49 9.06 20.76 4.71
CA ALA A 49 8.80 22.18 4.54
C ALA A 49 7.62 22.41 3.57
N GLY A 50 7.56 21.63 2.48
CA GLY A 50 6.44 21.65 1.55
C GLY A 50 5.14 21.24 2.24
N ALA A 51 5.16 20.12 2.98
CA ALA A 51 3.99 19.64 3.72
C ALA A 51 3.46 20.65 4.74
N LYS A 52 4.35 21.31 5.49
CA LYS A 52 3.99 22.34 6.48
C LYS A 52 3.45 23.62 5.87
N SER A 53 3.80 23.92 4.62
CA SER A 53 3.32 25.10 3.89
C SER A 53 1.99 24.89 3.15
N PHE A 54 1.49 23.65 3.12
CA PHE A 54 0.27 23.30 2.40
C PHE A 54 -0.95 24.05 2.99
N GLN A 55 -1.79 24.62 2.13
CA GLN A 55 -2.91 25.45 2.59
C GLN A 55 -4.21 24.65 2.61
N MET A 56 -4.87 24.65 3.77
CA MET A 56 -6.13 23.94 4.01
C MET A 56 -7.07 24.78 4.87
N ALA A 57 -8.37 24.61 4.69
CA ALA A 57 -9.37 25.22 5.55
C ALA A 57 -9.37 24.56 6.94
N PRO A 58 -9.77 25.26 8.02
CA PRO A 58 -9.88 24.67 9.36
C PRO A 58 -10.68 23.36 9.39
N ASN A 59 -10.33 22.46 10.32
CA ASN A 59 -10.91 21.12 10.47
C ASN A 59 -10.80 20.20 9.22
N SER A 60 -9.81 20.42 8.35
CA SER A 60 -9.55 19.56 7.20
C SER A 60 -8.41 18.56 7.45
N SER A 61 -8.42 17.46 6.71
CA SER A 61 -7.32 16.49 6.63
C SER A 61 -7.02 16.13 5.17
N ASN A 62 -5.75 15.84 4.86
CA ASN A 62 -5.32 15.39 3.53
C ASN A 62 -4.06 14.53 3.61
N LEU A 63 -3.76 13.80 2.52
CA LEU A 63 -2.53 13.05 2.33
C LEU A 63 -1.74 13.68 1.18
N LEU A 64 -0.48 14.00 1.43
CA LEU A 64 0.43 14.58 0.44
C LEU A 64 1.55 13.59 0.14
N PHE A 65 1.89 13.38 -1.13
CA PHE A 65 2.99 12.51 -1.51
C PHE A 65 4.31 13.28 -1.50
N ASP A 66 5.33 12.75 -0.84
CA ASP A 66 6.66 13.37 -0.83
C ASP A 66 7.45 12.95 -2.07
N LEU A 67 7.93 13.92 -2.84
CA LEU A 67 8.76 13.66 -4.03
C LEU A 67 10.23 13.39 -3.70
N THR A 68 10.66 13.71 -2.48
CA THR A 68 12.07 13.59 -2.07
C THR A 68 12.40 12.21 -1.51
N VAL A 69 11.41 11.49 -0.96
CA VAL A 69 11.58 10.18 -0.33
C VAL A 69 10.58 9.18 -0.92
N PRO A 70 11.03 8.08 -1.54
CA PRO A 70 10.13 7.07 -2.08
C PRO A 70 9.40 6.36 -0.93
N ASN A 71 8.07 6.35 -1.00
CA ASN A 71 7.12 5.76 -0.03
C ASN A 71 6.75 6.62 1.18
N LEU A 72 7.20 7.87 1.24
CA LEU A 72 6.79 8.78 2.30
C LEU A 72 5.55 9.58 1.88
N ILE A 73 4.56 9.62 2.78
CA ILE A 73 3.43 10.54 2.68
C ILE A 73 3.33 11.39 3.94
N TRP A 74 2.76 12.58 3.78
CA TRP A 74 2.44 13.47 4.89
C TRP A 74 0.95 13.44 5.17
N LEU A 75 0.58 13.04 6.39
CA LEU A 75 -0.76 13.29 6.91
C LEU A 75 -0.80 14.73 7.43
N VAL A 76 -1.53 15.57 6.71
CA VAL A 76 -1.73 16.98 7.09
C VAL A 76 -3.12 17.19 7.65
N GLN A 77 -3.22 17.89 8.77
CA GLN A 77 -4.48 18.17 9.45
C GLN A 77 -4.47 19.60 9.98
N THR A 78 -5.59 20.30 9.84
CA THR A 78 -5.79 21.62 10.45
C THR A 78 -6.80 21.53 11.57
N ASP A 79 -6.53 22.15 12.70
CA ASP A 79 -7.50 22.26 13.81
C ASP A 79 -8.60 23.30 13.54
N SER A 80 -9.41 23.59 14.55
CA SER A 80 -10.50 24.59 14.48
C SER A 80 -10.01 26.03 14.38
N ALA A 81 -8.76 26.31 14.78
CA ALA A 81 -8.11 27.60 14.65
C ALA A 81 -7.33 27.75 13.32
N GLY A 82 -7.22 26.66 12.55
CA GLY A 82 -6.51 26.62 11.27
C GLY A 82 -5.02 26.32 11.39
N TYR A 83 -4.52 25.89 12.55
CA TYR A 83 -3.12 25.46 12.69
C TYR A 83 -2.92 24.11 12.02
N LEU A 84 -1.97 24.06 11.09
CA LEU A 84 -1.62 22.83 10.38
C LEU A 84 -0.59 22.01 11.16
N THR A 85 -0.87 20.71 11.27
CA THR A 85 0.06 19.68 11.73
C THR A 85 0.36 18.76 10.55
N ALA A 86 1.65 18.50 10.31
CA ALA A 86 2.12 17.57 9.28
C ALA A 86 2.87 16.41 9.94
N THR A 87 2.38 15.19 9.74
CA THR A 87 2.94 13.97 10.33
C THR A 87 3.41 13.03 9.21
N PRO A 88 4.67 12.57 9.23
CA PRO A 88 5.19 11.65 8.22
C PRO A 88 4.67 10.22 8.44
N TRP A 89 4.39 9.52 7.35
CA TRP A 89 3.98 8.11 7.33
C TRP A 89 4.63 7.35 6.17
N ASP A 90 5.08 6.13 6.45
CA ASP A 90 5.55 5.20 5.42
C ASP A 90 4.39 4.39 4.84
N VAL A 91 4.29 4.34 3.51
CA VAL A 91 3.26 3.58 2.80
C VAL A 91 3.84 2.28 2.26
N ILE A 92 3.19 1.17 2.59
CA ILE A 92 3.55 -0.16 2.12
C ILE A 92 2.41 -0.68 1.22
N PRO A 93 2.73 -1.30 0.07
CA PRO A 93 1.72 -1.92 -0.78
C PRO A 93 0.87 -2.93 0.00
N HIS A 94 -0.45 -2.85 -0.17
CA HIS A 94 -1.37 -3.79 0.44
C HIS A 94 -1.07 -5.22 -0.02
N GLN A 95 -0.71 -6.09 0.92
CA GLN A 95 -0.53 -7.51 0.66
C GLN A 95 -1.85 -8.22 0.94
N VAL A 96 -2.42 -8.82 -0.12
CA VAL A 96 -3.59 -9.70 0.04
C VAL A 96 -3.13 -10.91 0.84
N GLN A 97 -3.69 -11.08 2.04
CA GLN A 97 -3.40 -12.25 2.87
C GLN A 97 -3.89 -13.49 2.12
N GLN A 98 -2.97 -14.38 1.79
CA GLN A 98 -3.32 -15.69 1.25
C GLN A 98 -4.17 -16.44 2.27
N PRO A 99 -5.21 -17.19 1.85
CA PRO A 99 -5.97 -18.04 2.75
C PRO A 99 -5.02 -18.95 3.52
N ILE A 100 -5.10 -18.91 4.84
CA ILE A 100 -4.29 -19.75 5.71
C ILE A 100 -4.85 -21.18 5.62
N ASP A 101 -4.05 -22.12 5.12
CA ASP A 101 -4.39 -23.54 5.17
C ASP A 101 -4.17 -24.07 6.59
N ILE A 102 -5.28 -24.18 7.34
CA ILE A 102 -5.33 -24.64 8.73
C ILE A 102 -4.75 -26.06 8.86
N ASN A 103 -4.98 -26.93 7.87
CA ASN A 103 -4.46 -28.29 7.88
C ASN A 103 -2.93 -28.30 7.82
N SER A 104 -2.33 -27.38 7.05
CA SER A 104 -0.87 -27.24 7.00
C SER A 104 -0.30 -26.76 8.34
N LEU A 105 -1.03 -25.91 9.08
CA LEU A 105 -0.61 -25.44 10.40
C LEU A 105 -0.69 -26.56 11.42
N GLU A 106 -1.78 -27.32 11.45
CA GLU A 106 -1.92 -28.49 12.34
C GLU A 106 -0.80 -29.51 12.10
N GLN A 107 -0.50 -29.82 10.84
CA GLN A 107 0.59 -30.73 10.50
C GLN A 107 1.96 -30.19 10.94
N ARG A 108 2.20 -28.87 10.76
CA ARG A 108 3.45 -28.23 11.20
C ARG A 108 3.59 -28.22 12.72
N VAL A 109 2.52 -27.93 13.45
CA VAL A 109 2.50 -27.96 14.92
C VAL A 109 2.78 -29.37 15.41
N LYS A 110 2.08 -30.37 14.88
CA LYS A 110 2.32 -31.78 15.25
C LYS A 110 3.77 -32.21 15.00
N ASN A 111 4.34 -31.86 13.85
CA ASN A 111 5.73 -32.18 13.55
C ASN A 111 6.72 -31.50 14.52
N LEU A 112 6.42 -30.27 14.93
CA LEU A 112 7.22 -29.55 15.93
C LEU A 112 7.13 -30.21 17.31
N GLU A 113 5.92 -30.59 17.74
CA GLU A 113 5.71 -31.32 19.00
C GLU A 113 6.44 -32.67 19.02
N ASP A 114 6.39 -33.41 17.91
CA ASP A 114 7.09 -34.69 17.74
C ASP A 114 8.63 -34.50 17.85
N MET A 115 9.20 -33.44 17.25
CA MET A 115 10.63 -33.11 17.40
C MET A 115 11.01 -32.72 18.83
N TYR A 116 10.18 -31.90 19.49
CA TYR A 116 10.41 -31.54 20.90
C TYR A 116 10.34 -32.75 21.82
N ALA A 117 9.41 -33.68 21.59
CA ALA A 117 9.30 -34.91 22.35
C ALA A 117 10.57 -35.76 22.22
N ILE A 118 11.13 -35.91 21.01
CA ILE A 118 12.38 -36.64 20.77
C ILE A 118 13.56 -35.97 21.47
N LEU A 119 13.68 -34.65 21.36
CA LEU A 119 14.76 -33.88 22.02
C LEU A 119 14.70 -33.98 23.54
N ASN A 120 13.49 -33.93 24.11
CA ASN A 120 13.32 -33.97 25.57
C ASN A 120 13.46 -35.40 26.13
N THR A 121 13.08 -36.42 25.35
CA THR A 121 13.23 -37.85 25.71
C THR A 121 14.61 -38.42 25.42
N GLY A 122 15.44 -37.74 24.62
CA GLY A 122 16.84 -38.09 24.36
C GLY A 122 17.80 -37.89 25.55
N SER A 123 17.35 -37.25 26.64
CA SER A 123 18.21 -36.91 27.80
C SER A 123 18.29 -37.98 28.90
N THR A 124 17.59 -39.13 28.81
CA THR A 124 17.45 -40.03 29.98
C THR A 124 17.55 -41.54 29.75
N LYS A 125 17.98 -42.05 28.59
CA LYS A 125 18.15 -43.52 28.39
C LYS A 125 19.45 -43.92 27.71
N GLN A 126 20.58 -43.61 28.32
CA GLN A 126 21.81 -44.39 28.16
C GLN A 126 22.48 -44.58 29.52
N SER A 127 22.07 -45.60 30.26
CA SER A 127 22.88 -46.15 31.35
C SER A 127 22.53 -47.62 31.59
N LYS A 128 23.51 -48.48 31.25
CA LYS A 128 23.75 -49.85 31.73
C LYS A 128 22.81 -50.98 31.25
N LYS A 129 23.19 -51.61 30.14
CA LYS A 129 23.40 -53.08 30.09
C LYS A 129 24.26 -53.45 28.87
N GLN A 130 25.17 -54.40 29.08
CA GLN A 130 26.04 -55.10 28.11
C GLN A 130 27.50 -54.62 27.97
N ARG A 131 28.33 -55.20 28.84
CA ARG A 131 29.77 -55.53 28.68
C ARG A 131 30.00 -56.60 29.76
N ASN A 132 30.47 -57.83 29.57
CA ASN A 132 31.06 -58.59 28.47
C ASN A 132 30.75 -60.08 28.76
N THR A 133 30.22 -60.83 27.81
CA THR A 133 30.35 -62.31 27.81
C THR A 133 31.26 -62.65 26.65
N ASN A 134 32.56 -62.70 26.92
CA ASN A 134 33.56 -63.36 26.08
C ASN A 134 34.76 -63.66 26.98
N ALA A 135 34.59 -64.66 27.84
CA ALA A 135 35.69 -65.37 28.48
C ALA A 135 35.55 -66.84 28.03
N ASN A 136 36.49 -67.25 27.18
CA ASN A 136 36.93 -68.63 27.00
C ASN A 136 35.98 -69.59 26.28
N ALA A 137 35.64 -69.28 25.03
CA ALA A 137 35.31 -70.27 23.99
C ALA A 137 36.60 -70.80 23.31
N ALA A 138 37.57 -71.23 24.10
CA ALA A 138 38.82 -71.83 23.63
C ALA A 138 39.23 -73.00 24.54
N ALA A 139 38.36 -74.01 24.62
CA ALA A 139 38.67 -75.34 25.14
C ALA A 139 37.56 -76.29 24.69
N ASN A 140 37.65 -76.78 23.45
CA ASN A 140 36.97 -78.00 23.04
C ASN A 140 37.66 -78.56 21.78
N GLU A 141 38.75 -79.28 21.99
CA GLU A 141 39.16 -80.34 21.07
C GLU A 141 38.19 -81.53 21.26
N PRO A 142 37.62 -82.11 20.19
CA PRO A 142 36.78 -83.29 20.31
C PRO A 142 37.66 -84.54 20.43
N ALA A 143 37.67 -85.16 21.62
CA ALA A 143 38.20 -86.51 21.78
C ALA A 143 37.27 -87.51 21.07
N THR A 144 37.77 -88.10 19.99
CA THR A 144 37.17 -89.27 19.33
C THR A 144 37.31 -90.50 20.21
N ASN A 145 36.21 -91.19 20.44
CA ASN A 145 36.10 -92.42 21.22
C ASN A 145 36.36 -93.64 20.30
N SER A 146 37.20 -94.60 20.68
CA SER A 146 37.11 -95.96 20.13
C SER A 146 37.76 -97.02 21.04
N THR A 147 36.99 -98.08 21.18
CA THR A 147 37.10 -99.34 21.91
C THR A 147 38.23 -100.24 21.40
N ASP A 148 39.04 -100.79 22.30
CA ASP A 148 39.36 -102.24 22.49
C ASP A 148 40.42 -102.42 23.61
#